data_AF-A0A1X1ZWY4-F1
#
_entry.id   AF-A0A1X1ZWY4-F1
#
_cell.length_a   1.000
_cell.length_b   1.000
_cell.length_c   1.000
_cell.angle_alpha   90.00
_cell.angle_beta   90.00
_cell.angle_gamma   90.00
#
_symmetry.space_group_name_H-M   'P 1'
#
loop_
_entity.id
_entity.type
_entity.pdbx_description
1 polymer ?
#
loop_
_entity_poly.entity_id
_entity_poly.type
_entity_poly.pdbx_seq_one_letter_code
_entity_poly.pdbx_strand_id
1 'polypeptide(L)'
;MTGEMKKKICGCAFGALLAAVLVPGGVARADDADFSSYLQSHGINLGSTPQVVNMARVMCQDLDAGYTQKDEVDQLTGSHKLTEAQAETFIGAATAEYCPGKHSPTKPSGS
;
A
#
# COMPACT_ATOMS: atom_id res chain seq x y z
N MET A 1 29.43 -56.14 0.82
CA MET A 1 28.56 -55.96 -0.37
C MET A 1 28.00 -54.55 -0.33
N THR A 2 28.38 -53.66 -1.24
CA THR A 2 27.48 -52.63 -1.82
C THR A 2 28.20 -52.10 -3.06
N GLY A 3 27.63 -52.44 -4.22
CA GLY A 3 28.17 -52.16 -5.54
C GLY A 3 27.80 -50.78 -6.08
N GLU A 4 28.41 -50.50 -7.22
CA GLU A 4 28.50 -49.22 -7.91
C GLU A 4 27.19 -48.63 -8.48
N MET A 5 27.22 -47.29 -8.53
CA MET A 5 26.62 -46.34 -9.48
C MET A 5 25.74 -46.89 -10.62
N LYS A 6 24.48 -46.45 -10.65
CA LYS A 6 23.66 -46.38 -11.88
C LYS A 6 22.89 -45.05 -11.98
N LYS A 7 23.58 -44.10 -12.61
CA LYS A 7 23.10 -43.00 -13.46
C LYS A 7 21.60 -43.02 -13.78
N LYS A 8 20.85 -42.01 -13.30
CA LYS A 8 19.68 -41.41 -13.98
C LYS A 8 19.54 -39.94 -13.57
N ILE A 9 20.35 -39.06 -14.17
CA ILE A 9 20.03 -37.64 -14.27
C ILE A 9 19.04 -37.53 -15.43
N CYS A 10 17.80 -37.16 -15.16
CA CYS A 10 16.85 -36.73 -16.18
C CYS A 10 15.67 -35.98 -15.52
N GLY A 11 15.38 -34.76 -15.98
CA GLY A 11 14.07 -34.14 -15.80
C GLY A 11 14.10 -32.81 -15.05
N CYS A 12 13.94 -31.73 -15.81
CA CYS A 12 13.76 -30.35 -15.40
C CYS A 12 12.76 -30.17 -14.24
N ALA A 13 13.19 -29.47 -13.18
CA ALA A 13 12.29 -28.66 -12.37
C ALA A 13 13.10 -27.52 -11.73
N PHE A 14 13.18 -26.39 -12.43
CA PHE A 14 13.38 -25.10 -11.76
C PHE A 14 12.08 -24.80 -10.99
N GLY A 15 11.90 -25.45 -9.85
CA GLY A 15 10.81 -25.21 -8.91
C GLY A 15 11.33 -24.34 -7.80
N ALA A 16 11.00 -23.05 -7.85
CA ALA A 16 11.28 -22.08 -6.80
C ALA A 16 10.75 -22.59 -5.45
N LEU A 17 11.63 -23.04 -4.59
CA LEU A 17 11.37 -23.16 -3.16
C LEU A 17 11.51 -21.76 -2.55
N LEU A 18 10.57 -20.88 -2.90
CA LEU A 18 10.22 -19.77 -2.02
C LEU A 18 9.53 -20.42 -0.83
N ALA A 19 10.26 -20.54 0.28
CA ALA A 19 9.69 -20.80 1.58
C ALA A 19 8.70 -19.66 1.85
N ALA A 20 7.43 -19.88 1.53
CA ALA A 20 6.33 -19.02 1.94
C ALA A 20 6.27 -19.11 3.46
N VAL A 21 6.94 -18.18 4.13
CA VAL A 21 6.76 -17.92 5.55
C VAL A 21 5.30 -17.50 5.70
N LEU A 22 4.48 -18.41 6.22
CA LEU A 22 3.14 -18.11 6.68
C LEU A 22 3.26 -17.25 7.94
N VAL A 23 3.49 -15.95 7.76
CA VAL A 23 3.14 -14.95 8.76
C VAL A 23 1.63 -14.71 8.61
N PRO A 24 0.82 -14.89 9.67
CA PRO A 24 -0.55 -14.39 9.68
C PRO A 24 -0.49 -12.86 9.84
N GLY A 25 -0.10 -12.19 8.78
CA GLY A 25 -0.14 -10.74 8.63
C GLY A 25 -0.91 -10.49 7.35
N GLY A 26 -1.98 -9.71 7.42
CA GLY A 26 -2.84 -9.41 6.27
C GLY A 26 -1.97 -9.11 5.06
N VAL A 27 -2.25 -9.83 3.96
CA VAL A 27 -1.53 -9.65 2.69
C VAL A 27 -1.64 -8.18 2.30
N ALA A 28 -0.60 -7.40 2.56
CA ALA A 28 -0.49 -6.05 2.02
C ALA A 28 -0.56 -6.20 0.50
N ARG A 29 -1.48 -5.49 -0.13
CA ARG A 29 -1.60 -5.50 -1.59
C ARG A 29 -0.33 -4.88 -2.18
N ALA A 30 -0.02 -5.18 -3.44
CA ALA A 30 1.15 -4.60 -4.09
C ALA A 30 1.03 -3.06 -4.13
N ASP A 31 -0.17 -2.56 -4.44
CA ASP A 31 -0.55 -1.14 -4.37
C ASP A 31 -0.35 -0.55 -2.97
N ASP A 32 -0.85 -1.22 -1.92
CA ASP A 32 -0.63 -0.81 -0.52
C ASP A 32 0.86 -0.72 -0.15
N ALA A 33 1.66 -1.69 -0.61
CA ALA A 33 3.10 -1.73 -0.35
C ALA A 33 3.85 -0.64 -1.11
N ASP A 34 3.46 -0.37 -2.37
CA ASP A 34 4.01 0.69 -3.19
C ASP A 34 3.67 2.07 -2.63
N PHE A 35 2.42 2.28 -2.18
CA PHE A 35 1.98 3.49 -1.50
C PHE A 35 2.77 3.73 -0.21
N SER A 36 2.92 2.70 0.64
CA SER A 36 3.71 2.81 1.86
C SER A 36 5.19 3.10 1.59
N SER A 37 5.76 2.50 0.54
CA SER A 37 7.14 2.73 0.11
C SER A 37 7.35 4.13 -0.44
N TYR A 38 6.39 4.64 -1.22
CA TYR A 38 6.37 6.02 -1.72
C TYR A 38 6.41 7.01 -0.55
N LEU A 39 5.53 6.85 0.43
CA LEU A 39 5.49 7.71 1.62
C LEU A 39 6.81 7.66 2.40
N GLN A 40 7.39 6.48 2.61
CA GLN A 40 8.67 6.33 3.29
C GLN A 40 9.81 7.02 2.52
N SER A 41 9.81 6.98 1.18
CA SER A 41 10.80 7.68 0.36
C SER A 41 10.72 9.22 0.48
N HIS A 42 9.54 9.74 0.84
CA HIS A 42 9.29 11.15 1.15
C HIS A 42 9.45 11.48 2.66
N GLY A 43 9.95 10.53 3.45
CA GLY A 43 10.18 10.69 4.90
C GLY A 43 8.90 10.63 5.75
N ILE A 44 7.78 10.19 5.18
CA ILE A 44 6.48 10.07 5.86
C ILE A 44 6.42 8.69 6.53
N ASN A 45 6.46 8.66 7.86
CA ASN A 45 6.43 7.42 8.63
C ASN A 45 5.24 7.40 9.60
N LEU A 46 4.11 6.89 9.10
CA LEU A 46 2.84 6.86 9.83
C LEU A 46 2.54 5.51 10.49
N GLY A 47 3.46 4.55 10.40
CA GLY A 47 3.33 3.20 10.98
C GLY A 47 3.40 2.11 9.93
N SER A 48 2.75 0.97 10.21
CA SER A 48 2.72 -0.18 9.31
C SER A 48 1.86 0.07 8.07
N THR A 49 2.19 -0.56 6.94
CA THR A 49 1.42 -0.50 5.69
C THR A 49 -0.11 -0.56 5.89
N PRO A 50 -0.69 -1.56 6.59
CA PRO A 50 -2.14 -1.62 6.78
C PRO A 50 -2.71 -0.45 7.61
N GLN A 51 -1.93 0.13 8.54
CA GLN A 51 -2.36 1.32 9.27
C GLN A 51 -2.43 2.53 8.36
N VAL A 52 -1.39 2.76 7.55
CA VAL A 52 -1.30 3.91 6.65
C VAL A 52 -2.39 3.86 5.57
N VAL A 53 -2.67 2.67 5.04
CA VAL A 53 -3.77 2.45 4.08
C VAL A 53 -5.14 2.67 4.75
N ASN A 54 -5.31 2.23 6.00
CA ASN A 54 -6.55 2.49 6.72
C ASN A 54 -6.76 3.99 6.96
N MET A 55 -5.70 4.73 7.31
CA MET A 55 -5.76 6.19 7.42
C MET A 55 -6.15 6.84 6.10
N ALA A 56 -5.54 6.42 4.98
CA ALA A 56 -5.88 6.94 3.65
C ALA A 56 -7.35 6.68 3.27
N ARG A 57 -7.92 5.52 3.63
CA ARG A 57 -9.34 5.22 3.40
C ARG A 57 -10.29 6.02 4.29
N VAL A 58 -9.95 6.22 5.57
CA VAL A 58 -10.75 7.06 6.48
C VAL A 58 -10.75 8.50 6.01
N MET A 59 -9.59 8.99 5.57
CA MET A 59 -9.42 10.32 4.99
C MET A 59 -10.38 10.57 3.81
N CYS A 60 -10.48 9.59 2.90
CA CYS A 60 -11.46 9.66 1.81
C CYS A 60 -12.92 9.71 2.30
N GLN A 61 -13.26 8.97 3.35
CA GLN A 61 -14.61 9.02 3.94
C GLN A 61 -14.91 10.38 4.58
N ASP A 62 -13.92 10.97 5.25
CA ASP A 62 -14.06 12.28 5.87
C ASP A 62 -14.23 13.37 4.80
N LEU A 63 -13.42 13.34 3.74
CA LEU A 63 -13.56 14.26 2.60
C LEU A 63 -14.92 14.12 1.89
N ASP A 64 -15.44 12.91 1.76
CA ASP A 64 -16.78 12.67 1.20
C ASP A 64 -17.91 13.09 2.17
N ALA A 65 -17.66 13.03 3.48
CA ALA A 65 -18.57 13.54 4.51
C ALA A 65 -18.57 15.07 4.63
N GLY A 66 -17.69 15.76 3.91
CA GLY A 66 -17.60 17.22 3.85
C GLY A 66 -16.50 17.85 4.71
N TYR A 67 -15.60 17.04 5.29
CA TYR A 67 -14.37 17.55 5.88
C TYR A 67 -13.44 18.11 4.79
N THR A 68 -12.59 19.06 5.16
CA THR A 68 -11.63 19.65 4.22
C THR A 68 -10.26 19.00 4.37
N GLN A 69 -9.51 18.92 3.27
CA GLN A 69 -8.11 18.45 3.30
C GLN A 69 -7.27 19.24 4.31
N LYS A 70 -7.59 20.53 4.53
CA LYS A 70 -6.92 21.38 5.51
C LYS A 70 -7.12 20.87 6.94
N ASP A 71 -8.30 20.37 7.28
CA ASP A 71 -8.58 19.84 8.63
C ASP A 71 -7.77 18.56 8.91
N GLU A 72 -7.48 17.79 7.86
CA GLU A 72 -6.65 16.60 7.95
C GLU A 72 -5.16 16.91 7.98
N VAL A 73 -4.70 17.91 7.20
CA VAL A 73 -3.35 18.47 7.33
C VAL A 73 -3.15 18.97 8.76
N ASP A 74 -4.09 19.74 9.30
CA ASP A 74 -4.02 20.27 10.66
C ASP A 74 -3.99 19.15 11.71
N GLN A 75 -4.73 18.06 11.52
CA GLN A 75 -4.64 16.89 12.42
C GLN A 75 -3.27 16.19 12.37
N LEU A 76 -2.73 15.97 11.17
CA LEU A 76 -1.47 15.26 10.96
C LEU A 76 -0.26 16.08 11.44
N THR A 77 -0.29 17.39 11.21
CA THR A 77 0.75 18.34 11.62
C THR A 77 0.65 18.73 13.09
N GLY A 78 -0.57 18.93 13.60
CA GLY A 78 -0.85 19.24 15.01
C GLY A 78 -0.43 18.14 15.97
N SER A 79 -0.38 16.90 15.49
CA SER A 79 0.12 15.74 16.26
C SER A 79 1.66 15.61 16.24
N HIS A 80 2.38 16.55 15.60
CA HIS A 80 3.82 16.51 15.32
C HIS A 80 4.29 15.22 14.64
N LYS A 81 3.37 14.51 13.97
CA LYS A 81 3.68 13.26 13.27
C LYS A 81 4.24 13.54 11.88
N LEU A 82 3.80 14.61 11.24
CA LEU A 82 4.24 15.03 9.92
C LEU A 82 4.46 16.54 9.88
N THR A 83 5.33 16.98 8.97
CA THR A 83 5.39 18.38 8.52
C THR A 83 4.23 18.69 7.57
N GLU A 84 3.93 19.97 7.35
CA GLU A 84 2.86 20.40 6.44
C GLU A 84 3.04 19.82 5.03
N ALA A 85 4.23 19.94 4.46
CA ALA A 85 4.56 19.37 3.14
C ALA A 85 4.41 17.83 3.09
N GLN A 86 4.69 17.14 4.20
CA GLN A 86 4.52 15.69 4.31
C GLN A 86 3.04 15.30 4.41
N ALA A 87 2.25 16.08 5.15
CA ALA A 87 0.80 15.86 5.25
C ALA A 87 0.12 16.10 3.89
N GLU A 88 0.49 17.16 3.18
CA GLU A 88 0.00 17.42 1.81
C GLU A 88 0.37 16.29 0.84
N THR A 89 1.62 15.81 0.90
CA THR A 89 2.07 14.67 0.08
C THR A 89 1.28 13.40 0.39
N PHE A 90 1.05 13.12 1.67
CA PHE A 90 0.24 11.98 2.12
C PHE A 90 -1.19 12.08 1.59
N ILE A 91 -1.85 13.23 1.81
CA ILE A 91 -3.25 13.44 1.41
C ILE A 91 -3.40 13.36 -0.11
N GLY A 92 -2.48 13.95 -0.88
CA GLY A 92 -2.51 13.91 -2.34
C GLY A 92 -2.39 12.48 -2.88
N ALA A 93 -1.44 11.70 -2.37
CA ALA A 93 -1.26 10.31 -2.77
C ALA A 93 -2.42 9.42 -2.30
N ALA A 94 -2.89 9.61 -1.06
CA ALA A 94 -4.04 8.89 -0.51
C ALA A 94 -5.31 9.17 -1.30
N THR A 95 -5.52 10.42 -1.72
CA THR A 95 -6.71 10.81 -2.50
C THR A 95 -6.68 10.18 -3.89
N ALA A 96 -5.50 10.14 -4.51
CA ALA A 96 -5.34 9.53 -5.83
C ALA A 96 -5.59 8.01 -5.82
N GLU A 97 -5.05 7.31 -4.83
CA GLU A 97 -5.12 5.84 -4.79
C GLU A 97 -6.41 5.32 -4.12
N TYR A 98 -6.92 6.00 -3.07
CA TYR A 98 -7.94 5.45 -2.17
C TYR A 98 -9.28 6.21 -2.16
N CYS A 99 -9.44 7.32 -2.88
CA CYS A 99 -10.72 8.04 -2.98
C CYS A 99 -11.43 7.74 -4.32
N PRO A 100 -12.21 6.64 -4.43
CA PRO A 100 -12.96 6.28 -5.63
C PRO A 100 -14.17 7.22 -5.80
N GLY A 101 -13.92 8.40 -6.36
CA GLY A 101 -14.91 9.45 -6.56
C GLY A 101 -14.30 10.80 -6.94
N LYS A 102 -13.01 10.99 -6.66
CA LYS A 102 -12.21 12.14 -7.17
C LYS A 102 -11.44 11.78 -8.44
N HIS A 103 -11.15 10.50 -8.66
CA HIS A 103 -10.99 9.96 -10.00
C HIS A 103 -12.38 9.86 -10.61
N SER A 104 -12.70 10.77 -11.52
CA SER A 104 -13.75 10.48 -12.49
C SER A 104 -13.20 9.40 -13.41
N PRO A 105 -13.67 8.14 -13.39
CA PRO A 105 -14.05 7.60 -14.67
C PRO A 105 -15.22 8.48 -15.08
N THR A 106 -15.00 9.40 -16.00
CA THR A 106 -16.03 9.67 -17.01
C THR A 106 -16.38 8.31 -17.60
N LYS A 107 -17.25 7.55 -16.92
CA LYS A 107 -18.15 6.66 -17.59
C LYS A 107 -18.98 7.62 -18.43
N PRO A 108 -18.87 7.62 -19.76
CA PRO A 108 -19.87 8.29 -20.54
C PRO A 108 -21.16 7.57 -20.18
N SER A 109 -22.10 8.29 -19.55
CA SER A 109 -23.50 8.01 -19.80
C SER A 109 -23.73 8.32 -21.28
N GLY A 110 -23.28 7.41 -22.16
CA GLY A 110 -23.80 7.29 -23.52
C GLY A 110 -25.12 6.52 -23.38
N SER A 111 -26.23 7.24 -23.46
CA SER A 111 -27.06 7.36 -24.67
C SER A 111 -27.95 6.13 -24.87
#